data_AF-A0A349GVS6-F1
#
_entry.id   AF-A0A349GVS6-F1
#
_cell.length_a   1.000
_cell.length_b   1.000
_cell.length_c   1.000
_cell.angle_alpha   90.00
_cell.angle_beta   90.00
_cell.angle_gamma   90.00
#
_symmetry.space_group_name_H-M   'P 1'
#
loop_
_entity.id
_entity.type
_entity.pdbx_description
1 polymer ?
#
loop_
_entity_poly.entity_id
_entity_poly.type
_entity_poly.pdbx_seq_one_letter_code
_entity_poly.pdbx_strand_id
1 'polypeptide(L)'
;NPLYPSNKLGLCVMWRRSVWDAIGEFDPKCDFAEDYDYWLRVQRRFKLAKCTDRSLLNFRYHEAQNSQSGERRQLRNVRRALFKQRWMDVRERPWSGCRWWRLARSTGAWGRELG
;
A
#
# COMPACT_ATOMS: atom_id res chain seq x y z
N ASN A 1 4.27 -13.25 -18.78
CA ASN A 1 3.20 -12.24 -18.61
C ASN A 1 3.56 -11.36 -17.42
N PRO A 2 4.40 -10.33 -17.58
CA PRO A 2 4.97 -9.62 -16.44
C PRO A 2 4.04 -8.49 -15.99
N LEU A 3 3.55 -8.69 -14.78
CA LEU A 3 2.94 -7.74 -13.86
C LEU A 3 3.62 -6.34 -13.93
N TYR A 4 3.09 -5.44 -14.75
CA TYR A 4 2.68 -4.15 -14.19
C TYR A 4 1.85 -4.49 -12.95
N PRO A 5 2.15 -4.03 -11.74
CA PRO A 5 1.30 -4.39 -10.63
C PRO A 5 0.02 -3.58 -10.84
N SER A 6 -0.98 -4.21 -11.48
CA SER A 6 -2.27 -3.59 -11.72
C SER A 6 -2.77 -2.97 -10.42
N ASN A 7 -2.84 -1.64 -10.38
CA ASN A 7 -3.49 -0.97 -9.28
C ASN A 7 -4.99 -1.31 -9.38
N LYS A 8 -5.40 -2.35 -8.66
CA LYS A 8 -6.77 -2.90 -8.75
C LYS A 8 -7.80 -2.11 -7.95
N LEU A 9 -7.36 -1.09 -7.21
CA LEU A 9 -8.25 -0.27 -6.37
C LEU A 9 -9.02 0.77 -7.18
N GLY A 10 -8.55 1.08 -8.40
CA GLY A 10 -9.21 2.01 -9.30
C GLY A 10 -9.12 3.47 -8.81
N LEU A 11 -9.91 4.33 -9.43
CA LEU A 11 -9.90 5.78 -9.19
C LEU A 11 -10.97 6.25 -8.18
N CYS A 12 -11.85 5.35 -7.75
CA CYS A 12 -12.97 5.64 -6.86
C CYS A 12 -12.85 4.80 -5.59
N VAL A 13 -12.46 5.45 -4.50
CA VAL A 13 -12.12 4.80 -3.23
C VAL A 13 -12.65 5.65 -2.07
N MET A 14 -13.07 4.98 -1.00
CA MET A 14 -13.50 5.63 0.24
C MET A 14 -12.89 4.90 1.43
N TRP A 15 -12.53 5.65 2.47
CA TRP A 15 -12.02 5.09 3.72
C TRP A 15 -12.44 5.97 4.91
N ARG A 16 -12.46 5.38 6.10
CA ARG A 16 -12.75 6.10 7.34
C ARG A 16 -11.57 7.02 7.70
N ARG A 17 -11.84 8.15 8.36
CA ARG A 17 -10.79 9.06 8.85
C ARG A 17 -9.73 8.35 9.70
N SER A 18 -10.15 7.39 10.53
CA SER A 18 -9.24 6.60 11.36
C SER A 18 -8.17 5.82 10.57
N VAL A 19 -8.43 5.47 9.30
CA VAL A 19 -7.42 4.86 8.42
C VAL A 19 -6.32 5.87 8.10
N TRP A 20 -6.69 7.11 7.80
CA TRP A 20 -5.72 8.17 7.56
C TRP A 20 -4.88 8.45 8.81
N ASP A 21 -5.50 8.57 9.98
CA ASP A 21 -4.79 8.84 11.23
C ASP A 21 -3.78 7.72 11.57
N ALA A 22 -4.08 6.47 11.21
CA ALA A 22 -3.20 5.33 11.45
C ALA A 22 -2.09 5.14 10.41
N ILE A 23 -2.26 5.66 9.19
CA ILE A 23 -1.35 5.45 8.07
C ILE A 23 -0.46 6.67 7.81
N GLY A 24 -0.98 7.87 8.06
CA GLY A 24 -0.29 9.14 7.82
C GLY A 24 -0.32 9.57 6.36
N GLU A 25 0.47 10.60 6.03
CA GLU A 25 0.44 11.26 4.73
C GLU A 25 0.92 10.39 3.55
N PHE A 26 0.75 10.93 2.34
CA PHE A 26 1.37 10.41 1.14
C PHE A 26 2.89 10.61 1.19
N ASP A 27 3.64 9.66 0.61
CA ASP A 27 5.09 9.80 0.49
C ASP A 27 5.40 10.73 -0.70
N PRO A 28 5.89 11.97 -0.48
CA PRO A 28 6.09 12.94 -1.56
C PRO A 28 7.16 12.48 -2.55
N LYS A 29 8.00 11.51 -2.17
CA LYS A 29 9.01 10.98 -3.07
C LYS A 29 8.36 10.03 -4.11
N CYS A 30 7.13 9.56 -3.90
CA CYS A 30 6.43 8.59 -4.75
C CYS A 30 5.62 9.24 -5.89
N ASP A 31 6.02 10.42 -6.36
CA ASP A 31 5.42 11.16 -7.49
C ASP A 31 4.84 10.26 -8.63
N PHE A 32 3.57 10.43 -9.02
CA PHE A 32 2.80 9.58 -9.96
C PHE A 32 2.46 8.16 -9.47
N ALA A 33 2.81 7.80 -8.24
CA ALA A 33 2.54 6.51 -7.60
C ALA A 33 2.29 6.65 -6.09
N GLU A 34 1.91 7.85 -5.63
CA GLU A 34 1.68 8.19 -4.24
C GLU A 34 0.50 7.42 -3.65
N ASP A 35 -0.56 7.28 -4.44
CA ASP A 35 -1.73 6.48 -4.11
C ASP A 35 -1.35 5.00 -3.96
N TYR A 36 -0.54 4.49 -4.87
CA TYR A 36 -0.07 3.11 -4.87
C TYR A 36 0.75 2.78 -3.61
N ASP A 37 1.73 3.61 -3.23
CA ASP A 37 2.46 3.45 -1.95
C ASP A 37 1.51 3.50 -0.74
N TYR A 38 0.56 4.44 -0.74
CA TYR A 38 -0.40 4.59 0.34
C TYR A 38 -1.26 3.34 0.50
N TRP A 39 -1.80 2.79 -0.58
CA TRP A 39 -2.62 1.58 -0.52
C TRP A 39 -1.84 0.35 -0.07
N LEU A 40 -0.56 0.23 -0.46
CA LEU A 40 0.31 -0.82 0.05
C LEU A 40 0.52 -0.72 1.57
N ARG A 41 0.54 0.48 2.15
CA ARG A 41 0.59 0.66 3.61
C ARG A 41 -0.76 0.36 4.26
N VAL A 42 -1.87 0.80 3.66
CA VAL A 42 -3.22 0.54 4.17
C VAL A 42 -3.48 -0.97 4.26
N GLN A 43 -3.19 -1.75 3.21
CA GLN A 43 -3.46 -3.20 3.19
C GLN A 43 -2.70 -4.00 4.27
N ARG A 44 -1.60 -3.46 4.82
CA ARG A 44 -0.85 -4.10 5.92
C ARG A 44 -1.59 -4.03 7.24
N ARG A 45 -2.45 -3.02 7.42
CA ARG A 45 -3.14 -2.72 8.69
C ARG A 45 -4.64 -2.89 8.61
N PHE A 46 -5.22 -2.76 7.42
CA PHE A 46 -6.66 -2.75 7.20
C PHE A 46 -7.04 -3.65 6.03
N LYS A 47 -8.26 -4.18 6.09
CA LYS A 47 -8.83 -4.96 4.98
C LYS A 47 -9.38 -4.00 3.92
N LEU A 48 -9.05 -4.26 2.66
CA LEU A 48 -9.63 -3.58 1.51
C LEU A 48 -10.75 -4.46 0.95
N ALA A 49 -11.88 -3.86 0.61
CA ALA A 49 -13.04 -4.55 0.06
C ALA A 49 -13.61 -3.77 -1.12
N LYS A 50 -14.09 -4.51 -2.13
CA LYS A 50 -14.84 -3.93 -3.25
C LYS A 50 -16.26 -3.65 -2.78
N CYS A 51 -16.70 -2.39 -2.84
CA CYS A 51 -18.04 -2.01 -2.37
C CYS A 51 -19.16 -2.39 -3.33
N THR A 52 -18.89 -2.40 -4.64
CA THR A 52 -19.88 -2.76 -5.66
C THR A 52 -19.18 -3.22 -6.94
N ASP A 53 -19.86 -4.07 -7.72
CA ASP A 53 -19.43 -4.48 -9.06
C ASP A 53 -19.80 -3.48 -10.16
N ARG A 54 -20.57 -2.44 -9.83
CA ARG A 54 -20.97 -1.40 -10.78
C ARG A 54 -19.86 -0.35 -10.96
N SER A 55 -19.74 0.20 -12.16
CA SER A 55 -18.92 1.38 -12.38
C SER A 55 -19.57 2.59 -11.72
N LEU A 56 -18.91 3.18 -10.73
CA LEU A 56 -19.37 4.38 -10.03
C LEU A 56 -18.72 5.67 -10.54
N LEU A 57 -17.73 5.55 -11.42
CA LEU A 57 -16.97 6.69 -11.93
C LEU A 57 -16.73 6.50 -13.42
N ASN A 58 -17.16 7.50 -14.20
CA ASN A 58 -16.76 7.64 -15.59
C ASN A 58 -15.58 8.60 -15.64
N PHE A 59 -14.45 8.13 -16.17
CA PHE A 59 -13.23 8.92 -16.26
C PHE A 59 -12.99 9.34 -17.71
N ARG A 60 -12.70 10.63 -17.93
CA ARG A 60 -12.38 11.15 -19.27
C ARG A 60 -10.91 10.87 -19.58
N TYR A 61 -10.67 10.15 -20.67
CA TYR A 61 -9.33 9.93 -21.18
C TYR A 61 -8.95 11.00 -22.21
N HIS A 62 -7.73 11.55 -22.13
CA HIS A 62 -7.17 12.43 -23.15
C HIS A 62 -5.64 12.26 -23.27
N GLU A 63 -5.08 12.57 -24.44
CA GLU A 63 -3.66 12.32 -24.80
C GLU A 63 -2.66 13.09 -23.92
N ALA A 64 -2.97 14.33 -23.57
CA ALA A 64 -2.13 15.16 -22.70
C ALA A 64 -2.20 14.79 -21.21
N GLN A 65 -2.79 13.64 -20.84
CA GLN A 65 -2.92 13.26 -19.44
C GLN A 65 -1.55 12.97 -18.83
N ASN A 66 -1.31 13.52 -17.65
CA ASN A 66 -0.07 13.36 -16.89
C ASN A 66 0.37 11.88 -16.75
N SER A 67 -0.57 10.95 -16.67
CA SER A 67 -0.30 9.51 -16.62
C SER A 67 0.37 8.97 -17.89
N GLN A 68 0.13 9.57 -19.06
CA GLN A 68 0.73 9.17 -20.33
C GLN A 68 2.14 9.74 -20.51
N SER A 69 2.37 11.00 -20.12
CA SER A 69 3.69 11.63 -20.18
C SER A 69 4.63 11.17 -19.05
N GLY A 70 4.07 10.64 -17.96
CA GLY A 70 4.77 10.24 -16.75
C GLY A 70 5.05 8.74 -16.60
N GLU A 71 4.74 7.89 -17.59
CA GLU A 71 4.73 6.42 -17.44
C GLU A 71 6.06 5.86 -16.86
N ARG A 72 7.21 6.29 -17.41
CA ARG A 72 8.53 5.84 -16.92
C ARG A 72 8.77 6.23 -15.46
N ARG A 73 8.30 7.41 -15.06
CA ARG A 73 8.43 7.94 -13.70
C ARG A 73 7.53 7.17 -12.74
N GLN A 74 6.29 6.94 -13.14
CA GLN A 74 5.32 6.12 -12.42
C GLN A 74 5.88 4.71 -12.18
N LEU A 75 6.36 4.04 -13.23
CA LEU A 75 6.99 2.71 -13.13
C LEU A 75 8.13 2.65 -12.12
N ARG A 76 9.04 3.63 -12.17
CA ARG A 76 10.15 3.73 -11.23
C ARG A 76 9.67 3.86 -9.79
N ASN A 77 8.67 4.70 -9.55
CA ASN A 77 8.17 4.96 -8.21
C ASN A 77 7.33 3.79 -7.67
N VAL A 78 6.55 3.10 -8.51
CA VAL A 78 5.90 1.83 -8.17
C VAL A 78 6.92 0.77 -7.73
N ARG A 79 8.02 0.59 -8.49
CA ARG A 79 9.09 -0.33 -8.11
C ARG A 79 9.73 0.05 -6.78
N ARG A 80 9.91 1.35 -6.53
CA ARG A 80 10.44 1.85 -5.26
C ARG A 80 9.50 1.57 -4.09
N ALA A 81 8.20 1.77 -4.27
CA ALA A 81 7.19 1.45 -3.27
C ALA A 81 7.19 -0.04 -2.94
N LEU A 82 7.23 -0.92 -3.94
CA LEU A 82 7.33 -2.37 -3.74
C LEU A 82 8.62 -2.77 -3.01
N PHE A 83 9.75 -2.19 -3.40
CA PHE A 83 11.02 -2.43 -2.71
C PHE A 83 10.95 -2.03 -1.25
N LYS A 84 10.42 -0.83 -0.95
CA LYS A 84 10.17 -0.33 0.40
C LYS A 84 9.32 -1.30 1.23
N GLN A 85 8.23 -1.84 0.66
CA GLN A 85 7.42 -2.86 1.35
C GLN A 85 8.19 -4.14 1.63
N ARG A 86 8.95 -4.63 0.65
CA ARG A 86 9.78 -5.83 0.82
C ARG A 86 10.85 -5.65 1.89
N TRP A 87 11.45 -4.47 2.02
CA TRP A 87 12.38 -4.17 3.12
C TRP A 87 11.70 -4.13 4.47
N MET A 88 10.48 -3.58 4.56
CA MET A 88 9.70 -3.63 5.79
C MET A 88 9.44 -5.08 6.19
N ASP A 89 9.08 -5.96 5.24
CA ASP A 89 8.89 -7.39 5.53
C ASP A 89 10.15 -8.06 6.05
N VAL A 90 11.33 -7.71 5.52
CA VAL A 90 12.61 -8.26 6.01
C VAL A 90 12.93 -7.77 7.42
N ARG A 91 12.64 -6.49 7.74
CA ARG A 91 12.88 -5.92 9.08
C ARG A 91 11.90 -6.42 10.12
N GLU A 92 10.64 -6.57 9.75
CA GLU A 92 9.57 -7.05 10.63
C GLU A 92 9.56 -8.57 10.76
N ARG A 93 10.20 -9.29 9.84
CA ARG A 93 10.39 -10.73 9.94
C ARG A 93 11.27 -11.05 11.15
N PRO A 94 10.73 -11.80 12.13
CA PRO A 94 11.56 -12.37 13.16
C PRO A 94 12.60 -13.30 12.55
N TRP A 95 13.80 -13.31 13.10
CA TRP A 95 14.77 -14.37 12.82
C TRP A 95 14.11 -15.70 13.18
N SER A 96 13.81 -16.54 12.19
CA SER A 96 13.01 -17.77 12.35
C SER A 96 13.68 -18.83 13.24
N GLY A 97 14.96 -18.61 13.62
CA GLY A 97 15.69 -19.41 14.59
C GLY A 97 15.53 -18.99 16.06
N CYS A 98 14.91 -17.83 16.37
CA CYS A 98 14.77 -17.37 17.75
C CYS A 98 13.53 -17.99 18.42
N ARG A 99 13.78 -18.94 19.34
CA ARG A 99 12.77 -19.64 20.16
C ARG A 99 11.78 -18.69 20.87
N TRP A 100 12.25 -17.50 21.27
CA TRP A 100 11.47 -16.42 21.90
C TRP A 100 10.27 -15.94 21.06
N TRP A 101 10.40 -15.95 19.73
CA TRP A 101 9.33 -15.51 18.82
C TRP A 101 8.20 -16.52 18.66
N ARG A 102 8.45 -17.81 18.96
CA ARG A 102 7.39 -18.84 18.95
C ARG A 102 6.51 -18.72 20.19
N LEU A 103 7.10 -18.36 21.34
CA LEU A 103 6.39 -18.11 22.60
C LEU A 103 5.57 -16.80 22.58
N ALA A 104 6.06 -15.75 21.91
CA ALA A 104 5.35 -14.47 21.83
C ALA A 104 4.01 -14.56 21.08
N ARG A 105 3.82 -15.57 20.21
CA ARG A 105 2.54 -15.83 19.51
C ARG A 105 1.55 -16.67 20.32
N SER A 106 2.01 -17.50 21.25
CA SER A 106 1.11 -18.33 22.09
C SER A 106 0.53 -17.57 23.28
N THR A 107 1.09 -16.42 23.63
CA THR A 107 0.74 -15.67 24.86
C THR A 107 -0.13 -14.43 24.60
N GLY A 108 -0.48 -14.11 23.34
CA GLY A 108 -1.32 -12.94 23.04
C GLY A 108 -0.70 -11.59 23.44
N ALA A 109 0.60 -11.56 23.75
CA ALA A 109 1.31 -10.36 24.18
C ALA A 109 1.84 -9.57 22.98
N TRP A 110 0.94 -9.06 22.14
CA TRP A 110 1.23 -7.96 21.22
C TRP A 110 0.03 -7.01 21.21
N GLY A 111 -0.07 -6.23 22.29
CA GLY A 111 -1.06 -5.19 22.46
C GLY A 111 -0.57 -4.17 23.49
N ARG A 112 -0.20 -2.98 22.99
CA ARG A 112 0.21 -1.76 23.71
C ARG A 112 1.60 -1.81 24.36
N GLU A 113 2.51 -1.06 23.76
CA GLU A 113 3.41 -0.09 24.43
C GLU A 113 4.46 0.37 23.43
N LEU A 114 4.21 1.51 22.78
CA LEU A 114 5.23 2.50 22.46
C LEU A 114 4.52 3.85 22.55
N GLY A 115 4.77 4.53 23.67
CA GLY A 115 4.54 5.98 23.80
C GLY A 115 5.61 6.76 23.08
#